data_AF-A0A8C4Z7C8-F1
#
_entry.id   AF-A0A8C4Z7C8-F1
#
_cell.length_a   1.000
_cell.length_b   1.000
_cell.length_c   1.000
_cell.angle_alpha   90.00
_cell.angle_beta   90.00
_cell.angle_gamma   90.00
#
_symmetry.space_group_name_H-M   'P 1'
#
loop_
_entity.id
_entity.type
_entity.pdbx_description
1 polymer ?
#
loop_
_entity_poly.entity_id
_entity_poly.type
_entity_poly.pdbx_seq_one_letter_code
_entity_poly.pdbx_strand_id
1 'polypeptide(L)'
;MHFMMQLNRTEQPRQWNRPAETLRQPATAKWYDRRDSVFIEFCVGDTKDLKVRFEQSSINFSCLGGPEKAKHQNVLDLYGDIDHKESKHRRTDRSVLCCLKKAVAGRSWPRLSKDKGKVTWLSVDFNNWKDWDEDSDEDLSSFDKFSEMMNTMGGDGLPDLEGGDEEHGVADSGDEKMPDLE
;
A
#
# COMPACT_ATOMS: atom_id res chain seq x y z
N MET A 1 -47.42 -29.11 -62.10
CA MET A 1 -46.56 -27.95 -62.36
C MET A 1 -45.86 -27.61 -61.05
N HIS A 2 -44.61 -28.06 -60.90
CA HIS A 2 -43.76 -27.83 -59.72
C HIS A 2 -42.85 -26.64 -60.05
N PHE A 3 -42.92 -25.55 -59.27
CA PHE A 3 -41.96 -24.45 -59.39
C PHE A 3 -41.14 -24.36 -58.09
N MET A 4 -39.83 -24.53 -58.25
CA MET A 4 -38.82 -24.48 -57.19
C MET A 4 -38.65 -23.05 -56.65
N MET A 5 -38.49 -22.94 -55.33
CA MET A 5 -37.93 -21.74 -54.68
C MET A 5 -36.43 -21.66 -54.98
N GLN A 6 -35.95 -20.51 -55.47
CA GLN A 6 -34.53 -20.15 -55.43
C GLN A 6 -34.29 -19.17 -54.29
N LEU A 7 -33.47 -19.58 -53.33
CA LEU A 7 -32.96 -18.78 -52.22
C LEU A 7 -31.89 -17.82 -52.72
N ASN A 8 -32.10 -16.51 -52.53
CA ASN A 8 -31.06 -15.50 -52.73
C ASN A 8 -30.02 -15.59 -51.60
N ARG A 9 -28.81 -16.05 -51.93
CA ARG A 9 -27.63 -15.95 -51.08
C ARG A 9 -27.00 -14.57 -51.30
N THR A 10 -27.26 -13.62 -50.40
CA THR A 10 -26.50 -12.37 -50.33
C THR A 10 -25.12 -12.65 -49.74
N GLU A 11 -24.07 -12.53 -50.57
CA GLU A 11 -22.68 -12.56 -50.11
C GLU A 11 -22.36 -11.29 -49.31
N GLN A 12 -21.88 -11.46 -48.07
CA GLN A 12 -21.36 -10.39 -47.23
C GLN A 12 -19.94 -10.01 -47.72
N PRO A 13 -19.57 -8.71 -47.87
CA PRO A 13 -18.23 -8.35 -48.30
C PRO A 13 -17.20 -8.64 -47.19
N ARG A 14 -16.05 -9.19 -47.61
CA ARG A 14 -14.90 -9.49 -46.76
C ARG A 14 -14.45 -8.23 -46.02
N GLN A 15 -14.51 -8.27 -44.70
CA GLN A 15 -14.06 -7.19 -43.83
C GLN A 15 -12.58 -6.89 -44.05
N TRP A 16 -12.30 -5.63 -44.37
CA TRP A 16 -10.99 -5.07 -44.65
C TRP A 16 -10.08 -5.10 -43.41
N ASN A 17 -8.79 -5.37 -43.63
CA ASN A 17 -7.71 -5.20 -42.66
C ASN A 17 -7.83 -3.85 -41.92
N ARG A 18 -8.26 -3.86 -40.66
CA ARG A 18 -7.94 -2.78 -39.74
C ARG A 18 -6.48 -2.95 -39.35
N PRO A 19 -5.60 -1.93 -39.47
CA PRO A 19 -4.32 -1.99 -38.77
C PRO A 19 -4.62 -2.22 -37.30
N ALA A 20 -3.95 -3.20 -36.68
CA ALA A 20 -4.12 -3.49 -35.26
C ALA A 20 -3.82 -2.21 -34.48
N GLU A 21 -4.86 -1.54 -34.02
CA GLU A 21 -4.73 -0.47 -33.04
C GLU A 21 -4.16 -1.15 -31.80
N THR A 22 -2.83 -1.06 -31.64
CA THR A 22 -2.08 -1.72 -30.57
C THR A 22 -2.80 -1.46 -29.25
N LEU A 23 -3.43 -2.50 -28.71
CA LEU A 23 -4.22 -2.46 -27.49
C LEU A 23 -3.33 -1.90 -26.37
N ARG A 24 -3.82 -0.85 -25.70
CA ARG A 24 -3.14 -0.30 -24.51
C ARG A 24 -3.55 -1.17 -23.34
N GLN A 25 -2.56 -1.78 -22.68
CA GLN A 25 -2.79 -2.60 -21.50
C GLN A 25 -2.36 -1.86 -20.23
N PRO A 26 -2.99 -2.07 -19.07
CA PRO A 26 -2.48 -1.52 -17.83
C PRO A 26 -1.14 -2.19 -17.48
N ALA A 27 -0.19 -1.40 -16.99
CA ALA A 27 0.96 -1.96 -16.27
C ALA A 27 0.47 -2.45 -14.90
N THR A 28 1.02 -3.58 -14.44
CA THR A 28 0.88 -3.95 -13.03
C THR A 28 1.63 -2.93 -12.18
N ALA A 29 1.08 -2.64 -11.01
CA ALA A 29 1.67 -1.68 -10.10
C ALA A 29 1.51 -2.12 -8.65
N LYS A 30 2.48 -1.71 -7.84
CA LYS A 30 2.42 -1.85 -6.38
C LYS A 30 2.43 -0.49 -5.72
N TRP A 31 1.81 -0.35 -4.57
CA TRP A 31 1.80 0.91 -3.83
C TRP A 31 1.96 0.72 -2.34
N TYR A 32 2.48 1.75 -1.66
CA TYR A 32 2.57 1.81 -0.22
C TYR A 32 2.50 3.26 0.27
N ASP A 33 2.16 3.43 1.54
CA ASP A 33 1.98 4.73 2.17
C ASP A 33 3.11 5.09 3.15
N ARG A 34 3.29 6.40 3.36
CA ARG A 34 4.14 7.03 4.38
C ARG A 34 3.46 8.29 4.91
N ARG A 35 3.99 8.82 6.02
CA ARG A 35 3.48 10.02 6.67
C ARG A 35 3.18 11.16 5.71
N ASP A 36 4.12 11.45 4.82
CA ASP A 36 4.05 12.62 3.94
C ASP A 36 3.82 12.29 2.47
N SER A 37 3.89 11.02 2.08
CA SER A 37 3.96 10.64 0.67
C SER A 37 3.42 9.24 0.42
N VAL A 38 2.87 9.07 -0.78
CA VAL A 38 2.41 7.78 -1.29
C VAL A 38 3.31 7.36 -2.44
N PHE A 39 3.64 6.09 -2.52
CA PHE A 39 4.51 5.56 -3.56
C PHE A 39 3.74 4.61 -4.45
N ILE A 40 3.96 4.71 -5.76
CA ILE A 40 3.39 3.81 -6.77
C ILE A 40 4.53 3.35 -7.68
N GLU A 41 4.79 2.05 -7.72
CA GLU A 41 5.76 1.45 -8.63
C GLU A 41 5.04 0.76 -9.78
N PHE A 42 5.21 1.27 -11.00
CA PHE A 42 4.74 0.59 -12.22
C PHE A 42 5.80 -0.40 -12.69
N CYS A 43 5.45 -1.68 -12.71
CA CYS A 43 6.35 -2.80 -13.01
C CYS A 43 6.54 -3.00 -14.51
N VAL A 44 7.08 -2.00 -15.19
CA VAL A 44 7.42 -2.06 -16.62
C VAL A 44 8.93 -1.95 -16.78
N GLY A 45 9.54 -3.00 -17.34
CA GLY A 45 10.97 -3.01 -17.69
C GLY A 45 11.24 -2.32 -19.04
N ASP A 46 12.47 -1.84 -19.21
CA ASP A 46 12.98 -1.24 -20.46
C ASP A 46 12.08 -0.13 -21.03
N THR A 47 11.61 0.75 -20.15
CA THR A 47 10.62 1.78 -20.51
C THR A 47 11.17 2.84 -21.47
N LYS A 48 10.40 3.13 -22.52
CA LYS A 48 10.59 4.23 -23.48
C LYS A 48 9.35 5.10 -23.56
N ASP A 49 9.49 6.32 -24.07
CA ASP A 49 8.41 7.31 -24.20
C ASP A 49 7.59 7.49 -22.91
N LEU A 50 8.29 7.47 -21.76
CA LEU A 50 7.67 7.59 -20.44
C LEU A 50 6.99 8.95 -20.28
N LYS A 51 5.70 8.92 -19.93
CA LYS A 51 4.91 10.10 -19.58
C LYS A 51 4.20 9.83 -18.27
N VAL A 52 4.52 10.61 -17.27
CA VAL A 52 3.83 10.63 -15.97
C VAL A 52 3.27 12.03 -15.77
N ARG A 53 1.96 12.13 -15.56
CA ARG A 53 1.30 13.38 -15.21
C ARG A 53 0.70 13.25 -13.82
N PHE A 54 1.04 14.20 -12.97
CA PHE A 54 0.45 14.36 -11.65
C PHE A 54 -0.57 15.49 -11.73
N GLU A 55 -1.79 15.20 -11.33
CA GLU A 55 -2.86 16.18 -11.14
C GLU A 55 -3.16 16.28 -9.65
N GLN A 56 -4.00 17.23 -9.23
CA GLN A 56 -4.33 17.43 -7.82
C GLN A 56 -4.84 16.17 -7.13
N SER A 57 -5.66 15.34 -7.81
CA SER A 57 -6.27 14.15 -7.23
C SER A 57 -6.22 12.93 -8.16
N SER A 58 -5.30 12.92 -9.14
CA SER A 58 -5.16 11.79 -10.06
C SER A 58 -3.75 11.67 -10.62
N ILE A 59 -3.43 10.47 -11.11
CA ILE A 59 -2.18 10.18 -11.82
C ILE A 59 -2.47 9.52 -13.16
N ASN A 60 -1.75 9.95 -14.19
CA ASN A 60 -1.77 9.35 -15.52
C ASN A 60 -0.37 8.89 -15.91
N PHE A 61 -0.22 7.58 -16.08
CA PHE A 61 1.01 6.92 -16.48
C PHE A 61 0.85 6.32 -17.87
N SER A 62 1.82 6.55 -18.75
CA SER A 62 1.93 5.85 -20.03
C SER A 62 3.37 5.67 -20.47
N CYS A 63 3.67 4.55 -21.13
CA CYS A 63 4.99 4.27 -21.70
C CYS A 63 4.92 3.15 -22.75
N LEU A 64 6.05 2.91 -23.40
CA LEU A 64 6.34 1.70 -24.15
C LEU A 64 7.24 0.79 -23.29
N GLY A 65 6.90 -0.48 -23.17
CA GLY A 65 7.66 -1.47 -22.39
C GLY A 65 8.27 -2.58 -23.23
N GLY A 66 9.46 -3.04 -22.83
CA GLY A 66 10.12 -4.20 -23.41
C GLY A 66 10.59 -4.05 -24.87
N PRO A 67 11.19 -5.10 -25.44
CA PRO A 67 11.68 -5.09 -26.82
C PRO A 67 10.56 -4.96 -27.85
N GLU A 68 9.36 -5.48 -27.54
CA GLU A 68 8.18 -5.42 -28.41
C GLU A 68 7.47 -4.06 -28.39
N LYS A 69 7.93 -3.11 -27.55
CA LYS A 69 7.35 -1.77 -27.39
C LYS A 69 5.84 -1.83 -27.07
N ALA A 70 5.45 -2.73 -26.18
CA ALA A 70 4.06 -2.87 -25.74
C ALA A 70 3.59 -1.55 -25.10
N LYS A 71 2.38 -1.09 -25.45
CA LYS A 71 1.83 0.16 -24.94
C LYS A 71 1.18 -0.07 -23.58
N HIS A 72 1.71 0.61 -22.57
CA HIS A 72 1.14 0.61 -21.22
C HIS A 72 0.44 1.93 -20.90
N GLN A 73 -0.72 1.85 -20.27
CA GLN A 73 -1.43 3.04 -19.76
C GLN A 73 -2.22 2.72 -18.49
N ASN A 74 -2.05 3.57 -17.48
CA ASN A 74 -2.78 3.51 -16.22
C ASN A 74 -3.29 4.91 -15.89
N VAL A 75 -4.56 4.99 -15.51
CA VAL A 75 -5.18 6.20 -14.98
C VAL A 75 -5.81 5.83 -13.65
N LEU A 76 -5.57 6.66 -12.63
CA LEU A 76 -6.08 6.40 -11.29
C LEU A 76 -6.46 7.70 -10.61
N ASP A 77 -7.71 7.78 -10.18
CA ASP A 77 -8.17 8.80 -9.26
C ASP A 77 -7.77 8.43 -7.84
N LEU A 78 -7.08 9.34 -7.17
CA LEU A 78 -6.43 9.12 -5.88
C LEU A 78 -7.41 9.32 -4.72
N TYR A 79 -7.16 8.61 -3.62
CA TYR A 79 -7.97 8.68 -2.40
C TYR A 79 -8.03 10.09 -1.81
N GLY A 80 -6.93 10.84 -1.88
CA GLY A 80 -6.85 12.23 -1.46
C GLY A 80 -5.99 13.07 -2.40
N ASP A 81 -5.91 14.35 -2.07
CA ASP A 81 -5.16 15.32 -2.86
C ASP A 81 -3.64 15.20 -2.64
N ILE A 82 -2.90 15.52 -3.69
CA ILE A 82 -1.44 15.55 -3.73
C ILE A 82 -0.95 16.92 -4.17
N ASP A 83 0.27 17.26 -3.78
CA ASP A 83 1.02 18.35 -4.40
C ASP A 83 1.66 17.85 -5.69
N HIS A 84 1.05 18.22 -6.82
CA HIS A 84 1.53 17.84 -8.15
C HIS A 84 2.91 18.39 -8.52
N LYS A 85 3.39 19.47 -7.88
CA LYS A 85 4.70 20.10 -8.16
C LYS A 85 5.82 19.39 -7.42
N GLU A 86 5.54 18.97 -6.18
CA GLU A 86 6.49 18.23 -5.34
C GLU A 86 6.47 16.71 -5.63
N SER A 87 5.47 16.24 -6.38
CA SER A 87 5.40 14.86 -6.85
C SER A 87 6.36 14.58 -7.99
N LYS A 88 7.06 13.45 -7.94
CA LYS A 88 8.14 13.11 -8.86
C LYS A 88 8.16 11.63 -9.20
N HIS A 89 8.86 11.27 -10.28
CA HIS A 89 9.07 9.88 -10.64
C HIS A 89 10.56 9.60 -10.88
N ARG A 90 10.95 8.34 -10.68
CA ARG A 90 12.28 7.80 -10.98
C ARG A 90 12.12 6.56 -11.84
N ARG A 91 12.73 6.59 -13.02
CA ARG A 91 12.81 5.45 -13.93
C ARG A 91 14.03 4.59 -13.58
N THR A 92 13.84 3.29 -13.54
CA THR A 92 14.92 2.29 -13.53
C THR A 92 14.76 1.36 -14.74
N ASP A 93 15.67 0.43 -14.92
CA ASP A 93 15.57 -0.56 -16.00
C ASP A 93 14.42 -1.56 -15.77
N ARG A 94 13.93 -1.69 -14.52
CA ARG A 94 12.93 -2.69 -14.13
C ARG A 94 11.54 -2.10 -13.89
N SER A 95 11.46 -0.83 -13.54
CA SER A 95 10.22 -0.19 -13.10
C SER A 95 10.28 1.32 -13.13
N VAL A 96 9.13 1.96 -12.95
CA VAL A 96 9.01 3.40 -12.72
C VAL A 96 8.38 3.62 -11.35
N LEU A 97 9.15 4.21 -10.44
CA LEU A 97 8.69 4.57 -9.10
C LEU A 97 8.19 6.01 -9.10
N CYS A 98 6.93 6.22 -8.77
CA CYS A 98 6.34 7.53 -8.54
C CYS A 98 6.26 7.79 -7.03
N CYS A 99 6.67 8.97 -6.61
CA CYS A 99 6.53 9.49 -5.25
C CYS A 99 5.56 10.67 -5.30
N LEU A 100 4.41 10.50 -4.68
CA LEU A 100 3.33 11.47 -4.60
C LEU A 100 3.41 12.19 -3.26
N LYS A 101 3.69 13.49 -3.26
CA LYS A 101 3.65 14.29 -2.03
C LYS A 101 2.19 14.50 -1.65
N LYS A 102 1.76 14.05 -0.47
CA LYS A 102 0.40 14.28 0.00
C LYS A 102 0.18 15.78 0.23
N ALA A 103 -1.00 16.29 -0.13
CA ALA A 103 -1.38 17.66 0.19
C ALA A 103 -1.57 17.86 1.71
N VAL A 104 -1.99 16.80 2.42
CA VAL A 104 -2.11 16.76 3.88
C VAL A 104 -1.24 15.63 4.41
N ALA A 105 -0.16 15.99 5.09
CA ALA A 105 0.72 15.06 5.79
C ALA A 105 0.03 14.44 7.02
N GLY A 106 0.55 13.31 7.49
CA GLY A 106 0.09 12.66 8.73
C GLY A 106 -1.27 11.97 8.63
N ARG A 107 -1.90 11.92 7.45
CA ARG A 107 -3.14 11.15 7.24
C ARG A 107 -2.86 9.85 6.53
N SER A 108 -3.20 8.74 7.17
CA SER A 108 -3.12 7.41 6.58
C SER A 108 -4.10 7.26 5.42
N TRP A 109 -3.63 6.67 4.31
CA TRP A 109 -4.48 6.33 3.17
C TRP A 109 -4.89 4.85 3.26
N PRO A 110 -6.16 4.54 3.58
CA PRO A 110 -6.61 3.14 3.71
C PRO A 110 -6.68 2.42 2.35
N ARG A 111 -6.66 3.17 1.25
CA ARG A 111 -6.59 2.70 -0.13
C ARG A 111 -5.96 3.79 -0.99
N LEU A 112 -5.45 3.41 -2.16
CA LEU A 112 -4.92 4.38 -3.12
C LEU A 112 -6.01 5.04 -3.97
N SER A 113 -7.06 4.30 -4.33
CA SER A 113 -8.11 4.78 -5.23
C SER A 113 -9.19 5.57 -4.49
N LYS A 114 -9.74 6.60 -5.15
CA LYS A 114 -10.93 7.30 -4.66
C LYS A 114 -12.10 6.35 -4.48
N ASP A 115 -12.41 5.58 -5.53
CA ASP A 115 -13.47 4.60 -5.53
C ASP A 115 -13.11 3.36 -4.72
N LYS A 116 -14.12 2.72 -4.14
CA LYS A 116 -13.99 1.44 -3.43
C LYS A 116 -13.89 0.23 -4.37
N GLY A 117 -14.03 0.46 -5.68
CA GLY A 117 -13.93 -0.59 -6.70
C GLY A 117 -12.53 -1.19 -6.76
N LYS A 118 -12.44 -2.50 -7.02
CA LYS A 118 -11.16 -3.19 -7.16
C LYS A 118 -10.47 -2.75 -8.45
N VAL A 119 -9.28 -2.19 -8.32
CA VAL A 119 -8.38 -1.89 -9.45
C VAL A 119 -7.52 -3.13 -9.73
N THR A 120 -7.80 -3.84 -10.84
CA THR A 120 -7.23 -5.18 -11.10
C THR A 120 -5.72 -5.21 -11.29
N TRP A 121 -5.12 -4.10 -11.70
CA TRP A 121 -3.69 -3.98 -11.98
C TRP A 121 -2.87 -3.44 -10.79
N LEU A 122 -3.53 -3.08 -9.67
CA LEU A 122 -2.90 -2.42 -8.52
C LEU A 122 -2.95 -3.33 -7.29
N SER A 123 -1.83 -3.50 -6.60
CA SER A 123 -1.73 -4.24 -5.34
C SER A 123 -0.88 -3.52 -4.30
N VAL A 124 -0.98 -3.91 -3.03
CA VAL A 124 -0.16 -3.36 -1.94
C VAL A 124 1.27 -3.91 -2.05
N ASP A 125 2.26 -3.04 -1.84
CA ASP A 125 3.66 -3.43 -1.72
C ASP A 125 4.00 -3.83 -0.27
N PHE A 126 3.79 -5.10 0.07
CA PHE A 126 4.09 -5.62 1.40
C PHE A 126 5.57 -5.55 1.79
N ASN A 127 6.50 -5.45 0.84
CA ASN A 127 7.93 -5.32 1.15
C ASN A 127 8.28 -3.95 1.73
N ASN A 128 7.56 -2.92 1.27
CA ASN A 128 7.77 -1.54 1.70
C ASN A 128 6.68 -1.05 2.66
N TRP A 129 5.57 -1.77 2.83
CA TRP A 129 4.50 -1.35 3.73
C TRP A 129 5.00 -1.30 5.18
N LYS A 130 4.57 -0.26 5.90
CA LYS A 130 4.86 -0.03 7.32
C LYS A 130 3.63 0.62 7.94
N ASP A 131 3.29 0.22 9.16
CA ASP A 131 2.39 1.01 9.98
C ASP A 131 3.19 2.17 10.58
N TRP A 132 2.91 3.38 10.12
CA TRP A 132 3.65 4.59 10.51
C TRP A 132 2.80 5.56 11.34
N ASP A 133 1.51 5.26 11.53
CA ASP A 133 0.55 6.07 12.30
C ASP A 133 0.72 5.81 13.80
N GLU A 134 1.06 4.57 14.18
CA GLU A 134 1.28 4.16 15.58
C GLU A 134 2.56 4.75 16.23
N ASP A 135 3.52 5.26 15.43
CA ASP A 135 4.74 5.95 15.91
C ASP A 135 4.48 7.37 16.48
N SER A 136 3.24 7.66 16.92
CA SER A 136 2.84 8.99 17.42
C SER A 136 2.89 9.11 18.95
N ASP A 137 2.63 8.03 19.71
CA ASP A 137 2.21 8.19 21.12
C ASP A 137 3.00 7.36 22.15
N GLU A 138 4.19 6.85 21.81
CA GLU A 138 4.95 5.95 22.71
C GLU A 138 6.39 6.34 23.03
N ASP A 139 6.68 7.65 23.10
CA ASP A 139 8.01 8.14 23.53
C ASP A 139 8.06 8.52 25.02
N LEU A 140 7.18 7.95 25.85
CA LEU A 140 7.48 7.79 27.28
C LEU A 140 8.20 6.46 27.41
N SER A 141 9.50 6.54 27.71
CA SER A 141 10.30 5.36 27.99
C SER A 141 9.64 4.56 29.12
N SER A 142 9.86 3.24 29.15
CA SER A 142 9.34 2.39 30.23
C SER A 142 9.69 2.92 31.64
N PHE A 143 10.80 3.68 31.75
CA PHE A 143 11.23 4.38 32.96
C PHE A 143 10.34 5.56 33.34
N ASP A 144 9.84 6.33 32.36
CA ASP A 144 8.93 7.45 32.61
C ASP A 144 7.55 6.96 33.05
N LYS A 145 7.04 5.88 32.43
CA LYS A 145 5.78 5.21 32.85
C LYS A 145 5.90 4.64 34.27
N PHE A 146 7.04 4.05 34.63
CA PHE A 146 7.31 3.55 35.98
C PHE A 146 7.43 4.69 37.02
N SER A 147 8.08 5.80 36.65
CA SER A 147 8.22 6.98 37.51
C SER A 147 6.88 7.65 37.80
N GLU A 148 5.99 7.73 36.81
CA GLU A 148 4.64 8.26 36.98
C GLU A 148 3.78 7.37 37.90
N MET A 149 3.91 6.05 37.79
CA MET A 149 3.26 5.10 38.68
C MET A 149 3.76 5.21 40.14
N MET A 150 5.06 5.39 40.35
CA MET A 150 5.66 5.61 41.68
C MET A 150 5.27 6.97 42.27
N ASN A 151 5.20 8.03 41.46
CA ASN A 151 4.74 9.34 41.90
C ASN A 151 3.26 9.35 42.31
N THR A 152 2.45 8.50 41.70
CA THR A 152 1.02 8.36 42.02
C THR A 152 0.78 7.53 43.30
N MET A 153 1.70 6.62 43.65
CA MET A 153 1.63 5.84 44.90
C MET A 153 2.39 6.46 46.08
N GLY A 154 3.25 7.45 45.84
CA GLY A 154 4.08 8.08 46.88
C GLY A 154 3.49 9.34 47.53
N GLY A 155 2.29 9.75 47.15
CA GLY A 155 1.68 11.03 47.55
C GLY A 155 0.31 10.89 48.19
N ASP A 156 0.23 10.26 49.36
CA ASP A 156 -0.56 10.72 50.52
C ASP A 156 -0.74 9.61 51.56
N GLY A 157 -0.29 9.89 52.79
CA GLY A 157 -0.80 9.27 54.01
C GLY A 157 -0.16 7.96 54.42
N LEU A 158 0.98 8.03 55.13
CA LEU A 158 1.38 7.01 56.11
C LEU A 158 0.39 7.07 57.29
N PRO A 159 -0.44 6.05 57.57
CA PRO A 159 -0.93 5.83 58.92
C PRO A 159 0.18 5.16 59.73
N ASP A 160 0.66 5.91 60.71
CA ASP A 160 1.38 5.42 61.88
C ASP A 160 0.62 4.22 62.49
N LEU A 161 1.21 3.02 62.42
CA LEU A 161 0.75 1.87 63.19
C LEU A 161 1.94 0.98 63.57
N GLU A 162 2.57 1.45 64.64
CA GLU A 162 3.21 0.70 65.71
C GLU A 162 2.81 -0.79 65.81
N GLY A 163 3.82 -1.68 65.80
CA GLY A 163 3.82 -2.91 66.58
C GLY A 163 3.41 -4.21 65.87
N GLY A 164 4.37 -5.12 65.69
CA GLY A 164 4.06 -6.53 65.36
C GLY A 164 5.24 -7.28 64.75
N ASP A 165 5.99 -7.96 65.61
CA ASP A 165 7.04 -8.93 65.34
C ASP A 165 6.53 -10.14 64.50
N GLU A 166 7.46 -11.00 64.10
CA GLU A 166 7.30 -12.40 63.62
C GLU A 166 7.34 -12.70 62.10
N GLU A 167 8.58 -13.01 61.67
CA GLU A 167 9.02 -14.20 60.94
C GLU A 167 7.96 -15.15 60.33
N HIS A 168 8.10 -15.44 59.02
CA HIS A 168 7.86 -16.73 58.31
C HIS A 168 7.56 -16.42 56.82
N GLY A 169 8.09 -17.09 55.79
CA GLY A 169 8.96 -18.24 55.67
C GLY A 169 9.24 -18.43 54.16
N VAL A 170 10.45 -18.86 53.84
CA VAL A 170 10.90 -19.24 52.50
C VAL A 170 10.03 -20.39 51.98
N ALA A 171 9.40 -20.20 50.81
CA ALA A 171 8.73 -21.27 50.07
C ALA A 171 9.37 -21.40 48.68
N ASP A 172 10.22 -22.43 48.61
CA ASP A 172 10.78 -23.12 47.45
C ASP A 172 9.74 -23.34 46.33
N SER A 173 10.05 -22.89 45.11
CA SER A 173 9.23 -23.17 43.93
C SER A 173 10.08 -23.70 42.76
N GLY A 174 10.21 -25.02 42.72
CA GLY A 174 9.80 -25.84 41.58
C GLY A 174 10.72 -25.89 40.36
N ASP A 175 11.82 -26.64 40.49
CA ASP A 175 12.59 -27.23 39.38
C ASP A 175 11.77 -28.38 38.75
N GLU A 176 11.00 -28.10 37.69
CA GLU A 176 10.35 -29.14 36.87
C GLU A 176 11.13 -29.43 35.59
N LYS A 177 11.90 -30.52 35.68
CA LYS A 177 12.73 -31.16 34.66
C LYS A 177 11.91 -31.57 33.42
N MET A 178 12.31 -31.08 32.24
CA MET A 178 11.71 -31.44 30.94
C MET A 178 11.88 -32.94 30.62
N PRO A 179 10.85 -33.64 30.08
CA PRO A 179 10.99 -35.01 29.61
C PRO A 179 11.67 -35.09 28.23
N ASP A 180 12.56 -36.07 28.07
CA ASP A 180 13.19 -36.42 26.78
C ASP A 180 12.16 -37.07 25.85
N LEU A 181 12.18 -36.67 24.57
CA LEU A 181 11.35 -37.20 23.49
C LEU A 181 12.03 -38.42 22.86
N GLU A 182 11.38 -39.59 22.90
CA GLU A 182 11.67 -40.73 22.02
C GLU A 182 11.14 -40.51 20.59
#